data_AF-A0A2T6DFJ5-F1
#
_entry.id   AF-A0A2T6DFJ5-F1
#
_cell.length_a   1.000
_cell.length_b   1.000
_cell.length_c   1.000
_cell.angle_alpha   90.00
_cell.angle_beta   90.00
_cell.angle_gamma   90.00
#
_symmetry.space_group_name_H-M   'P 1'
#
loop_
_entity.id
_entity.type
_entity.pdbx_description
1 polymer ?
#
loop_
_entity_poly.entity_id
_entity_poly.type
_entity_poly.pdbx_seq_one_letter_code
_entity_poly.pdbx_strand_id
1 'polypeptide(L)'
;MRLLCLPLLAALLVADVNASPARATAPDTPPLAPGLYAEIGTPRGAIVCALFFREAPLTVANFVGLAEGTLGPAPRKPFFDGLTFHRVVPDFIIQGGDPLGTGEGGPGYSFPDEFRPGLRHDAAGVLSMANDGPDTNGSQFFITLRETNRLNYLHSVFGRVVRGLDVLPQIKAGDKMTVRIHRVGAEAAAFRVDDASFAALRARTRAYTDLPGAAPEPGPSAHFEDAAHLLPAEPPRARAFNFKLANVERAAGLRIVARLYAKSPSAADDAQPGAFMQKLAAQFGTLRRGALVVYFADEKDWRVWVGEESTAAFLGRPPSAADLAEGAAFHDAKEAFLKAAFATAATDLARQQKTSPKPLPPGQPLKLQTDALLDTLIQRLEPR
;
A
#
# COMPACT_ATOMS: atom_id res chain seq x y z
N MET A 1 53.81 -4.46 92.10
CA MET A 1 52.50 -4.66 92.79
C MET A 1 51.39 -4.38 91.77
N ARG A 2 50.54 -5.38 91.48
CA ARG A 2 49.19 -5.31 90.83
C ARG A 2 48.87 -4.36 89.65
N LEU A 3 48.31 -4.96 88.58
CA LEU A 3 47.27 -4.44 87.65
C LEU A 3 47.63 -3.25 86.70
N LEU A 4 47.02 -3.06 85.51
CA LEU A 4 46.30 -3.92 84.52
C LEU A 4 46.13 -3.09 83.19
N CYS A 5 45.52 -3.71 82.16
CA CYS A 5 44.86 -3.14 80.97
C CYS A 5 45.66 -2.84 79.67
N LEU A 6 45.26 -3.62 78.64
CA LEU A 6 45.28 -3.39 77.18
C LEU A 6 44.38 -2.18 76.77
N PRO A 7 44.23 -1.76 75.48
CA PRO A 7 44.47 -2.47 74.20
C PRO A 7 45.37 -1.65 73.22
N LEU A 8 45.47 -1.85 71.89
CA LEU A 8 44.79 -2.70 70.89
C LEU A 8 45.77 -3.04 69.73
N LEU A 9 45.40 -3.94 68.80
CA LEU A 9 46.12 -4.14 67.53
C LEU A 9 45.16 -3.99 66.33
N ALA A 10 45.53 -3.19 65.33
CA ALA A 10 44.76 -3.03 64.09
C ALA A 10 45.38 -3.87 62.97
N ALA A 11 44.56 -4.72 62.33
CA ALA A 11 44.98 -5.54 61.19
C ALA A 11 44.54 -4.91 59.87
N LEU A 12 45.47 -4.76 58.92
CA LEU A 12 45.13 -4.43 57.53
C LEU A 12 44.53 -5.67 56.84
N LEU A 13 43.38 -5.51 56.19
CA LEU A 13 42.97 -6.37 55.09
C LEU A 13 43.21 -5.63 53.77
N VAL A 14 43.88 -6.29 52.84
CA VAL A 14 43.91 -5.91 51.43
C VAL A 14 42.73 -6.60 50.75
N ALA A 15 41.89 -5.86 50.04
CA ALA A 15 40.77 -6.40 49.27
C ALA A 15 41.10 -6.34 47.77
N ASP A 16 40.98 -7.48 47.09
CA ASP A 16 41.25 -7.60 45.66
C ASP A 16 40.29 -6.77 44.80
N VAL A 17 40.84 -6.04 43.83
CA VAL A 17 40.06 -5.33 42.82
C VAL A 17 39.76 -6.30 41.68
N ASN A 18 38.57 -6.92 41.70
CA ASN A 18 38.09 -7.75 40.61
C ASN A 18 36.70 -7.30 40.14
N ALA A 19 36.64 -6.09 39.57
CA ALA A 19 35.43 -5.52 39.01
C ALA A 19 35.24 -5.97 37.55
N SER A 20 34.41 -6.99 37.33
CA SER A 20 33.87 -7.26 36.00
C SER A 20 33.06 -6.05 35.51
N PRO A 21 33.24 -5.58 34.26
CA PRO A 21 32.42 -4.49 33.74
C PRO A 21 30.97 -4.96 33.62
N ALA A 22 30.06 -4.26 34.29
CA ALA A 22 28.63 -4.53 34.16
C ALA A 22 28.21 -4.40 32.70
N ARG A 23 27.44 -5.38 32.20
CA ARG A 23 26.80 -5.32 30.89
C ARG A 23 25.98 -4.03 30.81
N ALA A 24 26.32 -3.14 29.88
CA ALA A 24 25.47 -1.99 29.58
C ALA A 24 24.08 -2.51 29.18
N THR A 25 23.07 -2.11 29.95
CA THR A 25 21.67 -2.41 29.64
C THR A 25 21.29 -1.73 28.34
N ALA A 26 20.61 -2.46 27.44
CA ALA A 26 20.04 -1.87 26.25
C ALA A 26 19.10 -0.71 26.63
N PRO A 27 19.00 0.36 25.82
CA PRO A 27 18.19 1.51 26.16
C PRO A 27 16.71 1.13 26.33
N ASP A 28 16.04 1.76 27.29
CA ASP A 28 14.63 1.55 27.65
C ASP A 28 13.71 1.79 26.45
N THR A 29 13.55 0.76 25.64
CA THR A 29 12.60 0.75 24.54
C THR A 29 11.23 0.47 25.13
N PRO A 30 10.21 1.33 24.95
CA PRO A 30 8.90 1.12 25.55
C PRO A 30 8.33 -0.29 25.27
N PRO A 31 7.47 -0.84 26.12
CA PRO A 31 6.77 -2.09 25.81
C PRO A 31 5.94 -1.93 24.52
N LEU A 32 5.75 -3.04 23.79
CA LEU A 32 4.79 -3.08 22.68
C LEU A 32 3.37 -3.14 23.24
N ALA A 33 2.42 -2.51 22.55
CA ALA A 33 1.00 -2.64 22.85
C ALA A 33 0.50 -4.07 22.53
N PRO A 34 -0.70 -4.48 22.97
CA PRO A 34 -1.33 -5.70 22.49
C PRO A 34 -1.46 -5.70 20.96
N GLY A 35 -1.01 -6.77 20.32
CA GLY A 35 -0.90 -6.86 18.87
C GLY A 35 0.05 -7.96 18.40
N LEU A 36 0.09 -8.16 17.09
CA LEU A 36 1.00 -9.07 16.40
C LEU A 36 2.06 -8.24 15.67
N TYR A 37 3.34 -8.60 15.82
CA TYR A 37 4.45 -7.84 15.26
C TYR A 37 5.47 -8.74 14.56
N ALA A 38 6.13 -8.21 13.54
CA ALA A 38 7.32 -8.79 12.94
C ALA A 38 8.54 -7.90 13.23
N GLU A 39 9.57 -8.47 13.85
CA GLU A 39 10.89 -7.85 13.96
C GLU A 39 11.77 -8.37 12.81
N ILE A 40 12.15 -7.47 11.92
CA ILE A 40 13.06 -7.72 10.80
C ILE A 40 14.45 -7.22 11.20
N GLY A 41 15.33 -8.14 11.59
CA GLY A 41 16.71 -7.84 11.98
C GLY A 41 17.62 -7.72 10.76
N THR A 42 18.39 -6.64 10.65
CA THR A 42 19.29 -6.35 9.51
C THR A 42 20.68 -5.87 9.97
N PRO A 43 21.70 -5.87 9.11
CA PRO A 43 23.00 -5.23 9.38
C PRO A 43 22.96 -3.71 9.68
N ARG A 44 21.81 -3.06 9.48
CA ARG A 44 21.60 -1.62 9.75
C ARG A 44 20.83 -1.34 11.05
N GLY A 45 20.33 -2.39 11.71
CA GLY A 45 19.42 -2.29 12.84
C GLY A 45 18.17 -3.16 12.66
N ALA A 46 17.32 -3.17 13.68
CA ALA A 46 16.03 -3.89 13.65
C ALA A 46 14.89 -2.95 13.24
N ILE A 47 14.00 -3.44 12.40
CA ILE A 47 12.75 -2.79 11.99
C ILE A 47 11.62 -3.60 12.63
N VAL A 48 10.72 -2.96 13.38
CA VAL A 48 9.55 -3.64 13.97
C VAL A 48 8.28 -3.15 13.28
N CYS A 49 7.56 -4.07 12.65
CA CYS A 49 6.28 -3.83 11.99
C CYS A 49 5.13 -4.37 12.84
N ALA A 50 4.10 -3.56 13.09
CA ALA A 50 2.79 -4.06 13.51
C ALA A 50 2.10 -4.71 12.31
N LEU A 51 1.48 -5.88 12.51
CA LEU A 51 0.79 -6.64 11.46
C LEU A 51 -0.73 -6.48 11.61
N PHE A 52 -1.42 -6.20 10.51
CA PHE A 52 -2.86 -5.93 10.43
C PHE A 52 -3.65 -7.25 10.31
N PHE A 53 -3.51 -8.10 11.32
CA PHE A 53 -3.99 -9.49 11.30
C PHE A 53 -5.52 -9.64 11.37
N ARG A 54 -6.26 -8.55 11.62
CA ARG A 54 -7.73 -8.52 11.56
C ARG A 54 -8.21 -8.04 10.19
N GLU A 55 -7.48 -7.10 9.60
CA GLU A 55 -7.85 -6.40 8.38
C GLU A 55 -7.42 -7.19 7.13
N ALA A 56 -6.21 -7.76 7.15
CA ALA A 56 -5.61 -8.60 6.11
C ALA A 56 -5.14 -9.98 6.68
N PRO A 57 -6.05 -10.80 7.23
CA PRO A 57 -5.71 -12.04 7.92
C PRO A 57 -5.02 -13.09 7.05
N LEU A 58 -5.38 -13.25 5.76
CA LEU A 58 -4.72 -14.22 4.88
C LEU A 58 -3.27 -13.82 4.59
N THR A 59 -3.04 -12.54 4.33
CA THR A 59 -1.74 -11.96 4.01
C THR A 59 -0.80 -12.02 5.21
N VAL A 60 -1.31 -11.68 6.40
CA VAL A 60 -0.57 -11.82 7.65
C VAL A 60 -0.33 -13.30 7.98
N ALA A 61 -1.29 -14.20 7.74
CA ALA A 61 -1.08 -15.63 7.94
C ALA A 61 0.04 -16.17 7.05
N ASN A 62 0.06 -15.82 5.76
CA ASN A 62 1.16 -16.16 4.85
C ASN A 62 2.52 -15.69 5.40
N PHE A 63 2.63 -14.41 5.76
CA PHE A 63 3.89 -13.84 6.24
C PHE A 63 4.36 -14.49 7.56
N VAL A 64 3.46 -14.67 8.52
CA VAL A 64 3.75 -15.30 9.82
C VAL A 64 4.15 -16.76 9.64
N GLY A 65 3.40 -17.52 8.84
CA GLY A 65 3.69 -18.94 8.60
C GLY A 65 5.01 -19.15 7.86
N LEU A 66 5.35 -18.28 6.91
CA LEU A 66 6.67 -18.29 6.27
C LEU A 66 7.79 -17.91 7.25
N ALA A 67 7.60 -16.87 8.07
CA ALA A 67 8.58 -16.46 9.08
C ALA A 67 8.85 -17.55 10.14
N GLU A 68 7.81 -18.26 10.59
CA GLU A 68 7.94 -19.33 11.58
C GLU A 68 8.28 -20.70 10.97
N GLY A 69 8.23 -20.82 9.64
CA GLY A 69 8.41 -22.09 8.92
C GLY A 69 7.23 -23.05 9.04
N THR A 70 6.04 -22.59 9.49
CA THR A 70 4.81 -23.38 9.48
C THR A 70 4.10 -23.37 8.12
N LEU A 71 4.57 -22.55 7.17
CA LEU A 71 4.23 -22.59 5.74
C LEU A 71 5.53 -22.60 4.89
N GLY A 72 5.37 -22.75 3.57
CA GLY A 72 6.48 -22.69 2.60
C GLY A 72 6.95 -24.05 2.05
N PRO A 73 8.06 -24.07 1.29
CA PRO A 73 8.62 -25.30 0.72
C PRO A 73 9.23 -26.21 1.79
N ALA A 74 9.32 -27.51 1.47
CA ALA A 74 10.05 -28.47 2.30
C ALA A 74 11.57 -28.46 1.97
N PRO A 75 12.47 -28.70 2.95
CA PRO A 75 12.19 -28.86 4.38
C PRO A 75 11.78 -27.53 5.04
N ARG A 76 10.74 -27.59 5.88
CA ARG A 76 10.16 -26.45 6.58
C ARG A 76 11.18 -25.83 7.55
N LYS A 77 11.35 -24.51 7.46
CA LYS A 77 12.26 -23.67 8.25
C LYS A 77 11.82 -22.20 8.16
N PRO A 78 12.27 -21.29 9.05
CA PRO A 78 12.09 -19.85 8.87
C PRO A 78 12.52 -19.41 7.46
N PHE A 79 11.54 -19.01 6.64
CA PHE A 79 11.72 -18.84 5.20
C PHE A 79 12.56 -17.61 4.85
N PHE A 80 12.37 -16.52 5.61
CA PHE A 80 13.01 -15.23 5.37
C PHE A 80 14.45 -15.14 5.89
N ASP A 81 14.85 -16.04 6.79
CA ASP A 81 16.15 -15.94 7.46
C ASP A 81 17.32 -16.19 6.47
N GLY A 82 18.15 -15.16 6.34
CA GLY A 82 19.28 -15.13 5.40
C GLY A 82 18.95 -14.62 4.01
N LEU A 83 17.67 -14.38 3.67
CA LEU A 83 17.26 -13.71 2.43
C LEU A 83 17.69 -12.24 2.44
N THR A 84 17.70 -11.60 1.27
CA THR A 84 18.16 -10.22 1.12
C THR A 84 17.02 -9.25 0.79
N PHE A 85 17.23 -7.98 1.13
CA PHE A 85 16.59 -6.89 0.39
C PHE A 85 17.25 -6.79 -0.99
N HIS A 86 16.71 -7.53 -1.97
CA HIS A 86 17.30 -7.62 -3.31
C HIS A 86 17.13 -6.32 -4.11
N ARG A 87 16.10 -5.52 -3.81
CA ARG A 87 15.78 -4.28 -4.52
C ARG A 87 15.56 -3.13 -3.55
N VAL A 88 16.39 -2.09 -3.68
CA VAL A 88 16.26 -0.82 -2.96
C VAL A 88 16.12 0.29 -4.00
N VAL A 89 15.02 1.05 -3.91
CA VAL A 89 14.77 2.21 -4.77
C VAL A 89 14.68 3.44 -3.86
N PRO A 90 15.69 4.33 -3.85
CA PRO A 90 15.69 5.55 -3.05
C PRO A 90 14.41 6.37 -3.26
N ASP A 91 13.92 6.98 -2.19
CA ASP A 91 12.64 7.72 -2.16
C ASP A 91 11.44 6.94 -2.71
N PHE A 92 11.45 5.60 -2.64
CA PHE A 92 10.31 4.79 -3.05
C PHE A 92 10.09 3.59 -2.10
N ILE A 93 10.88 2.51 -2.22
CA ILE A 93 10.69 1.27 -1.44
C ILE A 93 12.01 0.54 -1.16
N ILE A 94 12.00 -0.29 -0.12
CA ILE A 94 12.91 -1.44 0.03
C ILE A 94 12.09 -2.73 -0.14
N GLN A 95 12.57 -3.67 -0.96
CA GLN A 95 11.86 -4.91 -1.31
C GLN A 95 12.75 -6.13 -1.05
N GLY A 96 12.15 -7.18 -0.50
CA GLY A 96 12.81 -8.42 -0.10
C GLY A 96 11.83 -9.60 -0.09
N GLY A 97 12.19 -10.70 0.59
CA GLY A 97 11.36 -11.91 0.66
C GLY A 97 11.44 -12.83 -0.56
N ASP A 98 12.43 -12.62 -1.43
CA ASP A 98 12.73 -13.50 -2.57
C ASP A 98 13.85 -14.51 -2.20
N PRO A 99 13.61 -15.83 -2.31
CA PRO A 99 14.64 -16.85 -2.07
C PRO A 99 15.76 -16.89 -3.12
N LEU A 100 15.56 -16.36 -4.33
CA LEU A 100 16.56 -16.31 -5.40
C LEU A 100 17.39 -15.01 -5.38
N GLY A 101 16.82 -13.94 -4.85
CA GLY A 101 17.42 -12.60 -4.86
C GLY A 101 17.44 -11.92 -6.24
N THR A 102 16.69 -12.43 -7.22
CA THR A 102 16.58 -11.91 -8.59
C THR A 102 15.39 -10.97 -8.79
N GLY A 103 14.39 -11.05 -7.90
CA GLY A 103 13.07 -10.43 -8.02
C GLY A 103 11.99 -11.40 -8.51
N GLU A 104 12.31 -12.64 -8.85
CA GLU A 104 11.39 -13.59 -9.52
C GLU A 104 11.01 -14.82 -8.66
N GLY A 105 11.69 -15.06 -7.54
CA GLY A 105 11.41 -16.21 -6.69
C GLY A 105 10.23 -16.00 -5.72
N GLY A 106 9.75 -17.10 -5.16
CA GLY A 106 8.62 -17.14 -4.24
C GLY A 106 8.53 -18.42 -3.41
N PRO A 107 7.46 -18.64 -2.65
CA PRO A 107 7.33 -19.77 -1.71
C PRO A 107 6.81 -21.05 -2.36
N GLY A 108 6.66 -21.08 -3.69
CA GLY A 108 6.09 -22.19 -4.46
C GLY A 108 4.56 -22.15 -4.63
N TYR A 109 3.90 -21.07 -4.21
CA TYR A 109 2.46 -20.85 -4.37
C TYR A 109 2.12 -19.35 -4.43
N SER A 110 0.91 -19.03 -4.87
CA SER A 110 0.30 -17.69 -4.79
C SER A 110 -1.02 -17.68 -4.02
N PHE A 111 -1.45 -16.50 -3.57
CA PHE A 111 -2.75 -16.29 -2.91
C PHE A 111 -3.42 -14.92 -3.23
N PRO A 112 -4.75 -14.81 -3.08
CA PRO A 112 -5.50 -13.59 -3.38
C PRO A 112 -5.08 -12.34 -2.61
N ASP A 113 -5.34 -11.16 -3.17
CA ASP A 113 -5.14 -9.88 -2.49
C ASP A 113 -6.17 -9.64 -1.37
N GLU A 114 -5.76 -8.87 -0.36
CA GLU A 114 -6.64 -8.34 0.68
C GLU A 114 -6.59 -6.82 0.73
N PHE A 115 -7.53 -6.19 0.01
CA PHE A 115 -7.73 -4.75 0.06
C PHE A 115 -8.84 -4.37 1.06
N ARG A 116 -8.66 -3.22 1.72
CA ARG A 116 -9.63 -2.59 2.63
C ARG A 116 -9.59 -1.07 2.44
N PRO A 117 -10.74 -0.36 2.49
CA PRO A 117 -10.74 1.09 2.65
C PRO A 117 -9.86 1.53 3.83
N GLY A 118 -9.17 2.65 3.68
CA GLY A 118 -8.26 3.20 4.70
C GLY A 118 -6.88 2.53 4.81
N LEU A 119 -6.67 1.28 4.36
CA LEU A 119 -5.32 0.69 4.28
C LEU A 119 -4.59 1.20 3.02
N ARG A 120 -3.74 2.20 3.21
CA ARG A 120 -3.10 2.95 2.11
C ARG A 120 -1.59 3.12 2.32
N HIS A 121 -0.89 3.40 1.22
CA HIS A 121 0.53 3.74 1.18
C HIS A 121 0.74 5.23 1.48
N ASP A 122 0.20 5.69 2.60
CA ASP A 122 0.06 7.11 2.97
C ASP A 122 1.33 7.74 3.57
N ALA A 123 2.35 6.95 3.86
CA ALA A 123 3.57 7.39 4.53
C ALA A 123 4.75 6.44 4.25
N ALA A 124 5.92 6.79 4.78
CA ALA A 124 7.02 5.84 4.96
C ALA A 124 6.65 4.77 6.00
N GLY A 125 7.24 3.59 5.87
CA GLY A 125 7.06 2.47 6.78
C GLY A 125 5.80 1.63 6.56
N VAL A 126 5.06 1.78 5.46
CA VAL A 126 3.94 0.90 5.13
C VAL A 126 4.48 -0.41 4.57
N LEU A 127 4.04 -1.55 5.13
CA LEU A 127 4.47 -2.91 4.76
C LEU A 127 3.38 -3.56 3.88
N SER A 128 3.78 -3.96 2.66
CA SER A 128 2.87 -4.47 1.64
C SER A 128 3.47 -5.63 0.85
N MET A 129 2.61 -6.47 0.27
CA MET A 129 3.04 -7.56 -0.62
C MET A 129 3.49 -7.04 -1.99
N ALA A 130 4.58 -7.59 -2.52
CA ALA A 130 4.89 -7.50 -3.94
C ALA A 130 4.13 -8.61 -4.71
N ASN A 131 3.71 -8.29 -5.93
CA ASN A 131 2.94 -9.17 -6.81
C ASN A 131 3.17 -8.76 -8.28
N ASP A 132 2.78 -9.64 -9.22
CA ASP A 132 2.89 -9.45 -10.68
C ASP A 132 1.54 -9.09 -11.32
N GLY A 133 0.55 -8.73 -10.49
CA GLY A 133 -0.85 -8.52 -10.87
C GLY A 133 -1.81 -9.07 -9.81
N PRO A 134 -3.12 -8.93 -10.02
CA PRO A 134 -4.13 -9.35 -9.04
C PRO A 134 -3.97 -10.81 -8.62
N ASP A 135 -4.08 -11.05 -7.31
CA ASP A 135 -4.06 -12.38 -6.68
C ASP A 135 -2.78 -13.23 -6.91
N THR A 136 -1.65 -12.57 -7.20
CA THR A 136 -0.34 -13.23 -7.38
C THR A 136 0.60 -13.07 -6.17
N ASN A 137 0.08 -12.75 -4.98
CA ASN A 137 0.91 -12.57 -3.78
C ASN A 137 1.64 -13.86 -3.40
N GLY A 138 2.94 -13.76 -3.10
CA GLY A 138 3.81 -14.89 -2.73
C GLY A 138 4.52 -14.65 -1.40
N SER A 139 5.85 -14.63 -1.40
CA SER A 139 6.68 -14.33 -0.22
C SER A 139 7.30 -12.94 -0.26
N GLN A 140 7.36 -12.33 -1.45
CA GLN A 140 7.99 -11.02 -1.61
C GLN A 140 7.15 -9.91 -1.00
N PHE A 141 7.81 -9.00 -0.29
CA PHE A 141 7.20 -7.84 0.36
C PHE A 141 8.08 -6.61 0.15
N PHE A 142 7.48 -5.43 0.36
CA PHE A 142 8.21 -4.18 0.40
C PHE A 142 7.77 -3.30 1.57
N ILE A 143 8.67 -2.39 1.98
CA ILE A 143 8.39 -1.32 2.93
C ILE A 143 8.60 0.02 2.20
N THR A 144 7.64 0.93 2.32
CA THR A 144 7.73 2.25 1.69
C THR A 144 8.75 3.16 2.38
N LEU A 145 9.45 3.98 1.60
CA LEU A 145 10.36 5.03 2.10
C LEU A 145 9.70 6.43 2.14
N ARG A 146 8.51 6.56 1.57
CA ARG A 146 7.68 7.78 1.54
C ARG A 146 6.22 7.42 1.25
N GLU A 147 5.34 8.40 1.21
CA GLU A 147 4.00 8.26 0.63
C GLU A 147 4.08 7.82 -0.85
N THR A 148 3.35 6.76 -1.21
CA THR A 148 3.28 6.18 -2.56
C THR A 148 1.85 5.76 -2.94
N ASN A 149 0.88 6.66 -2.79
CA ASN A 149 -0.56 6.38 -3.00
C ASN A 149 -0.91 5.67 -4.32
N ARG A 150 -0.11 5.85 -5.38
CA ARG A 150 -0.22 5.10 -6.65
C ARG A 150 -0.23 3.58 -6.51
N LEU A 151 0.26 3.02 -5.39
CA LEU A 151 0.26 1.58 -5.07
C LEU A 151 -1.04 1.08 -4.39
N ASN A 152 -1.93 1.99 -3.96
CA ASN A 152 -3.22 1.63 -3.37
C ASN A 152 -4.06 0.81 -4.35
N TYR A 153 -4.71 -0.24 -3.85
CA TYR A 153 -5.49 -1.23 -4.63
C TYR A 153 -4.69 -1.98 -5.73
N LEU A 154 -3.36 -1.98 -5.62
CA LEU A 154 -2.46 -2.84 -6.42
C LEU A 154 -1.64 -3.80 -5.55
N HIS A 155 -1.27 -3.37 -4.34
CA HIS A 155 -0.48 -4.16 -3.40
C HIS A 155 -1.17 -4.25 -2.04
N SER A 156 -1.32 -5.48 -1.52
CA SER A 156 -2.00 -5.73 -0.24
C SER A 156 -1.17 -5.17 0.92
N VAL A 157 -1.69 -4.13 1.60
CA VAL A 157 -1.09 -3.54 2.81
C VAL A 157 -1.43 -4.43 4.00
N PHE A 158 -0.42 -4.96 4.69
CA PHE A 158 -0.62 -5.92 5.80
C PHE A 158 0.12 -5.55 7.09
N GLY A 159 0.80 -4.40 7.12
CA GLY A 159 1.38 -3.88 8.35
C GLY A 159 1.98 -2.48 8.21
N ARG A 160 2.57 -1.98 9.30
CA ARG A 160 3.29 -0.70 9.34
C ARG A 160 4.41 -0.72 10.37
N VAL A 161 5.54 -0.11 10.03
CA VAL A 161 6.70 0.08 10.91
C VAL A 161 6.32 0.95 12.10
N VAL A 162 6.56 0.43 13.30
CA VAL A 162 6.38 1.12 14.59
C VAL A 162 7.70 1.41 15.32
N ARG A 163 8.82 0.79 14.89
CA ARG A 163 10.19 1.08 15.37
C ARG A 163 11.20 0.86 14.24
N GLY A 164 12.25 1.68 14.18
CA GLY A 164 13.26 1.60 13.13
C GLY A 164 12.87 2.29 11.81
N LEU A 165 12.02 3.33 11.84
CA LEU A 165 11.74 4.16 10.66
C LEU A 165 13.01 4.83 10.12
N ASP A 166 13.91 5.21 11.02
CA ASP A 166 15.25 5.76 10.78
C ASP A 166 16.23 4.73 10.18
N VAL A 167 15.96 3.43 10.34
CA VAL A 167 16.75 2.33 9.74
C VAL A 167 16.42 2.16 8.25
N LEU A 168 15.17 2.42 7.83
CA LEU A 168 14.71 2.16 6.46
C LEU A 168 15.58 2.82 5.37
N PRO A 169 15.98 4.11 5.46
CA PRO A 169 16.82 4.74 4.45
C PRO A 169 18.28 4.24 4.43
N GLN A 170 18.68 3.48 5.44
CA GLN A 170 20.04 2.94 5.58
C GLN A 170 20.21 1.55 4.93
N ILE A 171 19.09 0.86 4.66
CA ILE A 171 19.06 -0.47 4.04
C ILE A 171 19.64 -0.39 2.62
N LYS A 172 20.55 -1.33 2.32
CA LYS A 172 21.21 -1.45 1.01
C LYS A 172 20.77 -2.73 0.31
N ALA A 173 20.82 -2.71 -1.02
CA ALA A 173 20.60 -3.92 -1.81
C ALA A 173 21.62 -4.99 -1.40
N GLY A 174 21.14 -6.21 -1.13
CA GLY A 174 21.94 -7.31 -0.61
C GLY A 174 22.09 -7.38 0.92
N ASP A 175 21.60 -6.40 1.69
CA ASP A 175 21.53 -6.53 3.15
C ASP A 175 20.61 -7.70 3.51
N LYS A 176 21.12 -8.62 4.35
CA LYS A 176 20.40 -9.82 4.78
C LYS A 176 19.37 -9.50 5.87
N MET A 177 18.31 -10.29 5.93
CA MET A 177 17.29 -10.21 6.98
C MET A 177 17.24 -11.47 7.86
N THR A 178 16.69 -11.29 9.05
CA THR A 178 16.08 -12.34 9.88
C THR A 178 14.70 -11.85 10.31
N VAL A 179 13.72 -12.74 10.50
CA VAL A 179 12.35 -12.35 10.84
C VAL A 179 11.85 -13.11 12.07
N ARG A 180 11.42 -12.38 13.10
CA ARG A 180 10.83 -12.95 14.34
C ARG A 180 9.42 -12.42 14.56
N ILE A 181 8.50 -13.30 14.94
CA ILE A 181 7.11 -12.94 15.21
C ILE A 181 6.88 -12.77 16.72
N HIS A 182 6.50 -11.57 17.14
CA HIS A 182 6.14 -11.25 18.52
C HIS A 182 4.62 -11.18 18.67
N ARG A 183 4.10 -11.81 19.72
CA ARG A 183 2.66 -11.88 20.04
C ARG A 183 2.43 -11.26 21.41
N VAL A 184 1.67 -10.17 21.47
CA VAL A 184 1.38 -9.45 22.72
C VAL A 184 -0.13 -9.47 22.97
N GLY A 185 -0.54 -10.03 24.10
CA GLY A 185 -1.96 -10.21 24.45
C GLY A 185 -2.60 -11.48 23.87
N ALA A 186 -3.77 -11.85 24.41
CA ALA A 186 -4.41 -13.15 24.17
C ALA A 186 -4.81 -13.40 22.71
N GLU A 187 -5.32 -12.38 22.01
CA GLU A 187 -5.77 -12.50 20.62
C GLU A 187 -4.59 -12.75 19.66
N ALA A 188 -3.50 -11.98 19.79
CA ALA A 188 -2.29 -12.21 19.02
C ALA A 188 -1.64 -13.57 19.37
N ALA A 189 -1.70 -13.98 20.64
CA ALA A 189 -1.23 -15.30 21.08
C ALA A 189 -2.00 -16.47 20.43
N ALA A 190 -3.30 -16.28 20.18
CA ALA A 190 -4.18 -17.21 19.49
C ALA A 190 -4.02 -17.20 17.96
N PHE A 191 -3.43 -16.14 17.36
CA PHE A 191 -3.12 -16.10 15.93
C PHE A 191 -1.93 -17.05 15.61
N ARG A 192 -2.27 -18.29 15.28
CA ARG A 192 -1.37 -19.37 14.87
C ARG A 192 -1.71 -19.80 13.45
N VAL A 193 -0.68 -20.20 12.71
CA VAL A 193 -0.77 -20.52 11.29
C VAL A 193 -0.19 -21.91 11.04
N ASP A 194 -0.93 -22.68 10.26
CA ASP A 194 -0.58 -23.96 9.67
C ASP A 194 -1.24 -24.05 8.28
N ASP A 195 -0.97 -25.13 7.54
CA ASP A 195 -1.52 -25.30 6.19
C ASP A 195 -3.07 -25.32 6.16
N ALA A 196 -3.73 -25.78 7.23
CA ALA A 196 -5.19 -25.89 7.31
C ALA A 196 -5.88 -24.55 7.58
N SER A 197 -5.38 -23.78 8.56
CA SER A 197 -5.83 -22.42 8.85
C SER A 197 -5.55 -21.47 7.69
N PHE A 198 -4.40 -21.59 7.03
CA PHE A 198 -4.09 -20.84 5.81
C PHE A 198 -5.06 -21.17 4.66
N ALA A 199 -5.33 -22.45 4.41
CA ALA A 199 -6.33 -22.86 3.41
C ALA A 199 -7.75 -22.33 3.73
N ALA A 200 -8.15 -22.35 5.00
CA ALA A 200 -9.44 -21.83 5.45
C ALA A 200 -9.55 -20.30 5.39
N LEU A 201 -8.42 -19.57 5.44
CA LEU A 201 -8.34 -18.14 5.15
C LEU A 201 -8.35 -17.88 3.65
N ARG A 202 -7.69 -18.71 2.84
CA ARG A 202 -7.68 -18.58 1.38
C ARG A 202 -9.08 -18.78 0.79
N ALA A 203 -9.80 -19.79 1.27
CA ALA A 203 -11.13 -20.15 0.77
C ALA A 203 -12.22 -19.10 1.07
N ARG A 204 -12.01 -18.18 2.03
CA ARG A 204 -12.95 -17.08 2.33
C ARG A 204 -12.57 -15.75 1.66
N THR A 205 -11.38 -15.66 1.07
CA THR A 205 -10.90 -14.42 0.44
C THR A 205 -11.33 -14.39 -1.02
N ARG A 206 -12.11 -13.36 -1.37
CA ARG A 206 -12.69 -13.18 -2.70
C ARG A 206 -11.60 -12.92 -3.75
N ALA A 207 -11.57 -13.74 -4.79
CA ALA A 207 -10.65 -13.57 -5.90
C ALA A 207 -11.03 -12.37 -6.79
N TYR A 208 -10.05 -11.88 -7.54
CA TYR A 208 -10.20 -10.84 -8.56
C TYR A 208 -11.20 -11.28 -9.63
N THR A 209 -11.13 -12.54 -10.05
CA THR A 209 -12.04 -13.15 -11.04
C THR A 209 -13.50 -13.24 -10.60
N ASP A 210 -13.79 -13.09 -9.30
CA ASP A 210 -15.15 -13.18 -8.74
C ASP A 210 -15.95 -11.87 -8.90
N LEU A 211 -15.45 -10.93 -9.70
CA LEU A 211 -16.03 -9.60 -9.93
C LEU A 211 -16.54 -9.43 -11.37
N PRO A 212 -17.78 -8.93 -11.54
CA PRO A 212 -18.23 -8.40 -12.83
C PRO A 212 -17.31 -7.27 -13.32
N GLY A 213 -16.72 -7.45 -14.49
CA GLY A 213 -15.83 -6.46 -15.10
C GLY A 213 -14.36 -6.51 -14.67
N ALA A 214 -13.94 -7.48 -13.86
CA ALA A 214 -12.53 -7.72 -13.53
C ALA A 214 -11.73 -8.30 -14.73
N ALA A 215 -11.58 -7.47 -15.77
CA ALA A 215 -10.86 -7.83 -16.98
C ALA A 215 -9.34 -7.90 -16.74
N PRO A 216 -8.61 -8.79 -17.44
CA PRO A 216 -7.15 -8.80 -17.42
C PRO A 216 -6.55 -7.59 -18.18
N GLU A 217 -7.28 -7.05 -19.16
CA GLU A 217 -6.87 -5.94 -20.01
C GLU A 217 -7.84 -4.76 -19.94
N PRO A 218 -7.38 -3.52 -20.20
CA PRO A 218 -8.24 -2.37 -20.47
C PRO A 218 -9.14 -2.59 -21.69
N GLY A 219 -10.30 -1.93 -21.74
CA GLY A 219 -11.20 -2.00 -22.89
C GLY A 219 -12.64 -1.55 -22.60
N PRO A 220 -13.55 -1.68 -23.59
CA PRO A 220 -14.87 -1.04 -23.56
C PRO A 220 -15.74 -1.43 -22.36
N SER A 221 -15.66 -2.68 -21.91
CA SER A 221 -16.41 -3.23 -20.77
C SER A 221 -15.64 -3.20 -19.44
N ALA A 222 -14.36 -2.82 -19.47
CA ALA A 222 -13.48 -2.80 -18.30
C ALA A 222 -13.55 -1.46 -17.55
N HIS A 223 -12.96 -1.38 -16.37
CA HIS A 223 -12.96 -0.15 -15.56
C HIS A 223 -12.12 0.96 -16.18
N PHE A 224 -11.04 0.63 -16.87
CA PHE A 224 -10.17 1.59 -17.55
C PHE A 224 -10.10 1.31 -19.06
N GLU A 225 -10.03 2.38 -19.87
CA GLU A 225 -9.77 2.28 -21.31
C GLU A 225 -8.99 3.50 -21.82
N ASP A 226 -8.00 3.23 -22.66
CA ASP A 226 -7.20 4.21 -23.42
C ASP A 226 -7.05 3.69 -24.86
N ALA A 227 -8.17 3.66 -25.59
CA ALA A 227 -8.25 3.10 -26.94
C ALA A 227 -7.42 3.87 -27.99
N ALA A 228 -7.01 5.10 -27.65
CA ALA A 228 -6.16 5.94 -28.49
C ALA A 228 -4.65 5.87 -28.12
N HIS A 229 -4.29 5.03 -27.14
CA HIS A 229 -2.91 4.85 -26.66
C HIS A 229 -2.22 6.18 -26.27
N LEU A 230 -2.94 7.03 -25.55
CA LEU A 230 -2.50 8.35 -25.09
C LEU A 230 -1.52 8.25 -23.91
N LEU A 231 -1.51 7.11 -23.20
CA LEU A 231 -0.58 6.81 -22.13
C LEU A 231 0.69 6.09 -22.63
N PRO A 232 1.82 6.20 -21.91
CA PRO A 232 3.00 5.39 -22.19
C PRO A 232 2.67 3.89 -22.08
N ALA A 233 3.01 3.13 -23.12
CA ALA A 233 2.80 1.68 -23.15
C ALA A 233 3.65 0.93 -22.10
N GLU A 234 4.88 1.38 -21.83
CA GLU A 234 5.82 0.68 -20.96
C GLU A 234 6.22 1.46 -19.69
N PRO A 235 6.18 0.83 -18.50
CA PRO A 235 5.45 -0.43 -18.19
C PRO A 235 3.93 -0.23 -18.36
N PRO A 236 3.11 -1.30 -18.49
CA PRO A 236 1.70 -1.25 -18.91
C PRO A 236 0.77 -0.47 -17.97
N ARG A 237 0.71 0.87 -18.16
CA ARG A 237 0.03 1.81 -17.24
C ARG A 237 -1.48 1.66 -17.24
N ALA A 238 -2.08 1.54 -18.43
CA ALA A 238 -3.52 1.35 -18.57
C ALA A 238 -4.01 0.08 -17.85
N ARG A 239 -3.24 -1.02 -17.92
CA ARG A 239 -3.55 -2.27 -17.22
C ARG A 239 -3.51 -2.10 -15.70
N ALA A 240 -2.51 -1.41 -15.17
CA ALA A 240 -2.44 -1.08 -13.74
C ALA A 240 -3.63 -0.20 -13.28
N PHE A 241 -4.07 0.77 -14.09
CA PHE A 241 -5.29 1.53 -13.77
C PHE A 241 -6.53 0.64 -13.78
N ASN A 242 -6.66 -0.27 -14.75
CA ASN A 242 -7.77 -1.22 -14.80
C ASN A 242 -7.85 -2.08 -13.52
N PHE A 243 -6.73 -2.70 -13.14
CA PHE A 243 -6.61 -3.50 -11.91
C PHE A 243 -6.96 -2.71 -10.65
N LYS A 244 -6.43 -1.49 -10.52
CA LYS A 244 -6.72 -0.59 -9.39
C LYS A 244 -8.23 -0.37 -9.24
N LEU A 245 -8.91 0.03 -10.32
CA LEU A 245 -10.33 0.36 -10.28
C LEU A 245 -11.24 -0.85 -10.03
N ALA A 246 -10.91 -2.01 -10.63
CA ALA A 246 -11.57 -3.27 -10.32
C ALA A 246 -11.37 -3.69 -8.85
N ASN A 247 -10.17 -3.49 -8.28
CA ASN A 247 -9.89 -3.78 -6.87
C ASN A 247 -10.57 -2.81 -5.90
N VAL A 248 -10.79 -1.54 -6.28
CA VAL A 248 -11.63 -0.60 -5.53
C VAL A 248 -13.08 -1.09 -5.48
N GLU A 249 -13.64 -1.58 -6.59
CA GLU A 249 -14.97 -2.19 -6.59
C GLU A 249 -14.99 -3.49 -5.75
N ARG A 250 -13.92 -4.31 -5.80
CA ARG A 250 -13.76 -5.54 -5.00
C ARG A 250 -13.93 -5.31 -3.51
N ALA A 251 -13.32 -4.23 -3.01
CA ALA A 251 -13.10 -3.99 -1.58
C ALA A 251 -14.03 -2.94 -0.97
N ALA A 252 -14.50 -1.96 -1.75
CA ALA A 252 -15.35 -0.87 -1.27
C ALA A 252 -16.77 -0.88 -1.85
N GLY A 253 -17.06 -1.75 -2.83
CA GLY A 253 -18.31 -1.72 -3.59
C GLY A 253 -18.51 -0.38 -4.32
N LEU A 254 -17.42 0.27 -4.70
CA LEU A 254 -17.39 1.58 -5.33
C LEU A 254 -16.93 1.42 -6.79
N ARG A 255 -17.86 1.56 -7.73
CA ARG A 255 -17.57 1.45 -9.16
C ARG A 255 -17.02 2.77 -9.69
N ILE A 256 -15.73 2.80 -10.01
CA ILE A 256 -15.11 3.95 -10.70
C ILE A 256 -14.72 3.49 -12.11
N VAL A 257 -15.09 4.29 -13.12
CA VAL A 257 -14.80 4.03 -14.52
C VAL A 257 -14.06 5.22 -15.12
N ALA A 258 -13.04 4.93 -15.93
CA ALA A 258 -12.18 5.93 -16.54
C ALA A 258 -12.02 5.67 -18.05
N ARG A 259 -12.12 6.73 -18.86
CA ARG A 259 -11.97 6.68 -20.32
C ARG A 259 -11.06 7.80 -20.81
N LEU A 260 -10.09 7.48 -21.66
CA LEU A 260 -9.31 8.47 -22.40
C LEU A 260 -9.70 8.40 -23.88
N TYR A 261 -10.28 9.48 -24.41
CA TYR A 261 -10.69 9.60 -25.81
C TYR A 261 -9.78 10.57 -26.57
N ALA A 262 -9.52 10.27 -27.84
CA ALA A 262 -8.76 11.14 -28.74
C ALA A 262 -9.54 12.42 -29.14
N LYS A 263 -10.87 12.40 -29.07
CA LYS A 263 -11.74 13.50 -29.48
C LYS A 263 -12.88 13.74 -28.50
N SER A 264 -13.28 15.00 -28.34
CA SER A 264 -14.47 15.38 -27.60
C SER A 264 -15.78 14.95 -28.30
N PRO A 265 -16.90 14.83 -27.56
CA PRO A 265 -18.21 14.55 -28.16
C PRO A 265 -18.60 15.64 -29.16
N SER A 266 -19.37 15.28 -30.19
CA SER A 266 -19.90 16.30 -31.09
C SER A 266 -20.91 17.21 -30.37
N ALA A 267 -21.13 18.41 -30.89
CA ALA A 267 -22.17 19.32 -30.36
C ALA A 267 -23.58 18.70 -30.38
N ALA A 268 -23.82 17.65 -31.18
CA ALA A 268 -25.07 16.89 -31.17
C ALA A 268 -25.10 15.83 -30.05
N ASP A 269 -23.96 15.25 -29.68
CA ASP A 269 -23.84 14.26 -28.60
C ASP A 269 -23.99 14.88 -27.20
N ASP A 270 -23.62 16.16 -27.06
CA ASP A 270 -23.70 16.94 -25.81
C ASP A 270 -24.63 18.16 -25.95
N ALA A 271 -25.69 18.04 -26.76
CA ALA A 271 -26.65 19.11 -27.08
C ALA A 271 -27.43 19.66 -25.86
N GLN A 272 -27.46 18.91 -24.76
CA GLN A 272 -27.76 19.42 -23.42
C GLN A 272 -26.47 19.29 -22.59
N PRO A 273 -26.04 20.31 -21.84
CA PRO A 273 -24.77 20.28 -21.12
C PRO A 273 -24.59 19.04 -20.23
N GLY A 274 -23.60 18.21 -20.54
CA GLY A 274 -23.28 17.00 -19.80
C GLY A 274 -24.12 15.76 -20.15
N ALA A 275 -25.01 15.82 -21.15
CA ALA A 275 -25.78 14.67 -21.62
C ALA A 275 -24.88 13.52 -22.09
N PHE A 276 -23.73 13.83 -22.71
CA PHE A 276 -22.76 12.80 -23.11
C PHE A 276 -22.21 12.06 -21.87
N MET A 277 -21.82 12.80 -20.84
CA MET A 277 -21.31 12.24 -19.59
C MET A 277 -22.39 11.44 -18.85
N GLN A 278 -23.63 11.90 -18.84
CA GLN A 278 -24.77 11.19 -18.26
C GLN A 278 -25.03 9.86 -18.97
N LYS A 279 -25.00 9.86 -20.31
CA LYS A 279 -25.17 8.66 -21.15
C LYS A 279 -24.07 7.62 -20.89
N LEU A 280 -22.81 8.05 -20.80
CA LEU A 280 -21.71 7.15 -20.44
C LEU A 280 -21.82 6.64 -18.99
N ALA A 281 -22.21 7.49 -18.04
CA ALA A 281 -22.43 7.08 -16.66
C ALA A 281 -23.58 6.06 -16.53
N ALA A 282 -24.61 6.16 -17.39
CA ALA A 282 -25.68 5.17 -17.50
C ALA A 282 -25.14 3.85 -18.05
N GLN A 283 -24.43 3.89 -19.19
CA GLN A 283 -23.82 2.73 -19.85
C GLN A 283 -22.88 1.95 -18.92
N PHE A 284 -22.11 2.66 -18.10
CA PHE A 284 -21.11 2.06 -17.21
C PHE A 284 -21.58 1.82 -15.77
N GLY A 285 -22.84 2.13 -15.45
CA GLY A 285 -23.45 1.83 -14.15
C GLY A 285 -23.00 2.75 -13.01
N THR A 286 -22.53 3.96 -13.29
CA THR A 286 -22.00 4.92 -12.30
C THR A 286 -22.94 6.08 -11.98
N LEU A 287 -24.15 6.13 -12.58
CA LEU A 287 -25.17 7.16 -12.31
C LEU A 287 -25.55 7.28 -10.83
N ARG A 288 -25.77 6.15 -10.14
CA ARG A 288 -26.26 6.13 -8.76
C ARG A 288 -25.13 6.18 -7.74
N ARG A 289 -24.19 5.23 -7.81
CA ARG A 289 -23.08 5.11 -6.87
C ARG A 289 -21.80 4.82 -7.63
N GLY A 290 -20.74 5.53 -7.29
CA GLY A 290 -19.49 5.51 -8.05
C GLY A 290 -19.18 6.84 -8.73
N ALA A 291 -18.31 6.78 -9.72
CA ALA A 291 -17.92 7.92 -10.53
C ALA A 291 -17.46 7.50 -11.94
N LEU A 292 -17.64 8.38 -12.91
CA LEU A 292 -17.05 8.27 -14.24
C LEU A 292 -16.16 9.48 -14.48
N VAL A 293 -14.93 9.24 -14.94
CA VAL A 293 -13.98 10.28 -15.33
C VAL A 293 -13.56 10.09 -16.79
N VAL A 294 -13.57 11.17 -17.56
CA VAL A 294 -13.30 11.12 -19.01
C VAL A 294 -12.31 12.21 -19.37
N TYR A 295 -11.30 11.84 -20.16
CA TYR A 295 -10.35 12.78 -20.75
C TYR A 295 -10.57 12.89 -22.26
N PHE A 296 -10.47 14.11 -22.80
CA PHE A 296 -10.55 14.40 -24.23
C PHE A 296 -9.24 15.05 -24.70
N ALA A 297 -8.50 14.37 -25.59
CA ALA A 297 -7.12 14.73 -25.90
C ALA A 297 -6.96 15.97 -26.81
N ASP A 298 -7.96 16.28 -27.63
CA ASP A 298 -8.04 17.46 -28.49
C ASP A 298 -8.28 18.75 -27.69
N GLU A 299 -9.20 18.70 -26.72
CA GLU A 299 -9.48 19.79 -25.79
C GLU A 299 -8.48 19.85 -24.61
N LYS A 300 -7.82 18.73 -24.31
CA LYS A 300 -7.03 18.49 -23.09
C LYS A 300 -7.84 18.62 -21.80
N ASP A 301 -9.12 18.30 -21.89
CA ASP A 301 -10.13 18.48 -20.86
C ASP A 301 -10.40 17.18 -20.07
N TRP A 302 -10.74 17.32 -18.79
CA TRP A 302 -11.10 16.23 -17.88
C TRP A 302 -12.49 16.47 -17.29
N ARG A 303 -13.46 15.64 -17.66
CA ARG A 303 -14.86 15.73 -17.17
C ARG A 303 -15.14 14.69 -16.11
N VAL A 304 -15.86 15.08 -15.06
CA VAL A 304 -16.14 14.23 -13.87
C VAL A 304 -17.64 14.12 -13.60
N TRP A 305 -18.16 12.90 -13.75
CA TRP A 305 -19.45 12.50 -13.22
C TRP A 305 -19.27 11.81 -11.86
N VAL A 306 -20.04 12.21 -10.86
CA VAL A 306 -20.10 11.55 -9.55
C VAL A 306 -21.55 11.09 -9.38
N GLY A 307 -21.74 9.83 -8.98
CA GLY A 307 -23.08 9.28 -8.79
C GLY A 307 -23.82 9.98 -7.64
N GLU A 308 -25.15 10.00 -7.73
CA GLU A 308 -26.06 10.62 -6.74
C GLU A 308 -25.68 10.26 -5.28
N GLU A 309 -25.64 8.98 -4.96
CA GLU A 309 -25.31 8.43 -3.63
C GLU A 309 -23.85 8.71 -3.22
N SER A 310 -22.96 8.94 -4.20
CA SER A 310 -21.55 9.29 -3.97
C SER A 310 -21.32 10.79 -3.77
N THR A 311 -22.32 11.64 -4.04
CA THR A 311 -22.20 13.10 -3.92
C THR A 311 -21.92 13.55 -2.49
N ALA A 312 -22.53 12.91 -1.49
CA ALA A 312 -22.32 13.26 -0.08
C ALA A 312 -20.88 12.96 0.38
N ALA A 313 -20.31 11.83 -0.05
CA ALA A 313 -18.90 11.52 0.19
C ALA A 313 -17.98 12.53 -0.52
N PHE A 314 -18.29 12.86 -1.78
CA PHE A 314 -17.52 13.82 -2.56
C PHE A 314 -17.51 15.23 -1.97
N LEU A 315 -18.63 15.73 -1.45
CA LEU A 315 -18.70 17.01 -0.74
C LEU A 315 -18.16 16.93 0.70
N GLY A 316 -18.02 15.73 1.27
CA GLY A 316 -17.72 15.53 2.69
C GLY A 316 -18.88 15.86 3.63
N ARG A 317 -20.08 16.10 3.08
CA ARG A 317 -21.34 16.41 3.78
C ARG A 317 -22.53 16.07 2.87
N PRO A 318 -23.75 15.89 3.40
CA PRO A 318 -24.95 15.81 2.57
C PRO A 318 -25.10 17.03 1.66
N PRO A 319 -25.48 16.84 0.37
CA PRO A 319 -25.83 17.94 -0.53
C PRO A 319 -27.20 18.54 -0.18
N SER A 320 -27.34 19.83 -0.41
CA SER A 320 -28.62 20.53 -0.52
C SER A 320 -28.99 20.74 -1.99
N ALA A 321 -30.24 21.06 -2.29
CA ALA A 321 -30.67 21.39 -3.66
C ALA A 321 -29.89 22.59 -4.24
N ALA A 322 -29.49 23.54 -3.39
CA ALA A 322 -28.67 24.69 -3.81
C ALA A 322 -27.24 24.30 -4.20
N ASP A 323 -26.67 23.24 -3.60
CA ASP A 323 -25.32 22.77 -3.97
C ASP A 323 -25.27 22.16 -5.37
N LEU A 324 -26.40 21.62 -5.85
CA LEU A 324 -26.54 20.88 -7.11
C LEU A 324 -26.99 21.76 -8.29
N ALA A 325 -27.26 23.05 -8.06
CA ALA A 325 -27.60 23.98 -9.12
C ALA A 325 -26.41 24.24 -10.07
N GLU A 326 -26.70 24.72 -11.28
CA GLU A 326 -25.68 25.07 -12.26
C GLU A 326 -24.74 26.17 -11.70
N GLY A 327 -23.43 25.96 -11.84
CA GLY A 327 -22.41 26.88 -11.29
C GLY A 327 -22.35 26.97 -9.76
N ALA A 328 -22.99 26.05 -9.02
CA ALA A 328 -23.01 26.07 -7.56
C ALA A 328 -21.90 25.22 -6.92
N ALA A 329 -21.96 25.08 -5.58
CA ALA A 329 -20.89 24.49 -4.76
C ALA A 329 -20.42 23.09 -5.18
N PHE A 330 -21.25 22.27 -5.85
CA PHE A 330 -20.82 20.98 -6.38
C PHE A 330 -19.96 21.11 -7.65
N HIS A 331 -20.20 22.12 -8.49
CA HIS A 331 -19.32 22.45 -9.60
C HIS A 331 -17.97 22.94 -9.06
N ASP A 332 -17.97 23.90 -8.13
CA ASP A 332 -16.76 24.39 -7.45
C ASP A 332 -15.96 23.25 -6.79
N ALA A 333 -16.65 22.29 -6.16
CA ALA A 333 -16.02 21.13 -5.54
C ALA A 333 -15.33 20.20 -6.56
N LYS A 334 -15.85 20.08 -7.78
CA LYS A 334 -15.23 19.33 -8.89
C LYS A 334 -14.01 20.07 -9.45
N GLU A 335 -14.12 21.38 -9.66
CA GLU A 335 -13.00 22.22 -10.11
C GLU A 335 -11.85 22.22 -9.09
N ALA A 336 -12.16 22.40 -7.80
CA ALA A 336 -11.17 22.31 -6.72
C ALA A 336 -10.53 20.91 -6.63
N PHE A 337 -11.30 19.84 -6.87
CA PHE A 337 -10.80 18.47 -6.95
C PHE A 337 -9.82 18.27 -8.11
N LEU A 338 -10.18 18.67 -9.34
CA LEU A 338 -9.32 18.55 -10.53
C LEU A 338 -8.03 19.36 -10.35
N LYS A 339 -8.15 20.60 -9.89
CA LYS A 339 -7.00 21.47 -9.60
C LYS A 339 -6.04 20.87 -8.58
N ALA A 340 -6.55 20.25 -7.51
CA ALA A 340 -5.72 19.58 -6.51
C ALA A 340 -5.00 18.34 -7.08
N ALA A 341 -5.72 17.49 -7.83
CA ALA A 341 -5.13 16.33 -8.49
C ALA A 341 -4.02 16.74 -9.48
N PHE A 342 -4.24 17.78 -10.27
CA PHE A 342 -3.23 18.26 -11.24
C PHE A 342 -2.02 18.93 -10.57
N ALA A 343 -2.18 19.57 -9.41
CA ALA A 343 -1.05 20.07 -8.62
C ALA A 343 -0.14 18.92 -8.13
N THR A 344 -0.74 17.81 -7.67
CA THR A 344 -0.02 16.58 -7.32
C THR A 344 0.71 15.99 -8.54
N ALA A 345 0.01 15.86 -9.67
CA ALA A 345 0.59 15.37 -10.92
C ALA A 345 1.77 16.21 -11.42
N ALA A 346 1.67 17.55 -11.35
CA ALA A 346 2.73 18.47 -11.72
C ALA A 346 3.95 18.37 -10.79
N THR A 347 3.72 18.18 -9.49
CA THR A 347 4.79 17.95 -8.49
C THR A 347 5.54 16.65 -8.78
N ASP A 348 4.82 15.58 -9.07
CA ASP A 348 5.39 14.28 -9.43
C ASP A 348 6.12 14.29 -10.78
N LEU A 349 5.61 15.04 -11.77
CA LEU A 349 6.26 15.25 -13.05
C LEU A 349 7.59 16.00 -12.88
N ALA A 350 7.59 17.10 -12.13
CA ALA A 350 8.79 17.89 -11.84
C ALA A 350 9.84 17.08 -11.06
N ARG A 351 9.42 16.19 -10.14
CA ARG A 351 10.32 15.24 -9.47
C ARG A 351 10.95 14.27 -10.47
N GLN A 352 10.13 13.63 -11.32
CA GLN A 352 10.62 12.67 -12.31
C GLN A 352 11.55 13.30 -13.36
N GLN A 353 11.27 14.54 -13.79
CA GLN A 353 12.14 15.29 -14.70
C GLN A 353 13.53 15.57 -14.08
N LYS A 354 13.60 15.79 -12.76
CA LYS A 354 14.88 16.02 -12.06
C LYS A 354 15.66 14.73 -11.81
N THR A 355 14.99 13.61 -11.58
CA THR A 355 15.65 12.33 -11.22
C THR A 355 15.88 11.39 -12.41
N SER A 356 15.20 11.59 -13.53
CA SER A 356 15.33 10.70 -14.70
C SER A 356 16.58 11.03 -15.52
N PRO A 357 17.45 10.05 -15.82
CA PRO A 357 18.61 10.24 -16.70
C PRO A 357 18.22 10.33 -18.19
N LYS A 358 16.94 10.15 -18.53
CA LYS A 358 16.41 10.21 -19.90
C LYS A 358 15.17 11.11 -19.95
N PRO A 359 14.85 11.73 -21.10
CA PRO A 359 13.56 12.38 -21.31
C PRO A 359 12.40 11.46 -20.96
N LEU A 360 11.36 12.02 -20.34
CA LEU A 360 10.15 11.26 -20.02
C LEU A 360 9.38 10.93 -21.31
N PRO A 361 8.73 9.75 -21.40
CA PRO A 361 8.04 9.35 -22.62
C PRO A 361 6.83 10.25 -22.93
N PRO A 362 6.42 10.35 -24.21
CA PRO A 362 5.14 10.94 -24.58
C PRO A 362 3.98 10.35 -23.75
N GLY A 363 3.01 11.17 -23.39
CA GLY A 363 1.89 10.77 -22.52
C GLY A 363 2.22 10.72 -21.02
N GLN A 364 3.49 10.80 -20.58
CA GLN A 364 3.82 10.76 -19.14
C GLN A 364 3.13 11.85 -18.30
N PRO A 365 2.95 13.11 -18.77
CA PRO A 365 2.17 14.11 -18.01
C PRO A 365 0.71 13.70 -17.81
N LEU A 366 0.05 13.22 -18.86
CA LEU A 366 -1.34 12.73 -18.79
C LEU A 366 -1.44 11.52 -17.85
N LYS A 367 -0.47 10.60 -17.93
CA LYS A 367 -0.38 9.44 -17.03
C LYS A 367 -0.37 9.85 -15.56
N LEU A 368 0.40 10.88 -15.20
CA LEU A 368 0.49 11.36 -13.83
C LEU A 368 -0.76 12.13 -13.40
N GLN A 369 -1.43 12.83 -14.32
CA GLN A 369 -2.77 13.37 -14.08
C GLN A 369 -3.77 12.24 -13.79
N THR A 370 -3.74 11.15 -14.57
CA THR A 370 -4.60 9.97 -14.36
C THR A 370 -4.31 9.30 -13.01
N ASP A 371 -3.05 9.09 -12.61
CA ASP A 371 -2.72 8.55 -11.26
C ASP A 371 -3.36 9.44 -10.18
N ALA A 372 -3.02 10.74 -10.18
CA ALA A 372 -3.39 11.65 -9.11
C ALA A 372 -4.90 11.87 -9.03
N LEU A 373 -5.59 11.94 -10.18
CA LEU A 373 -7.03 12.09 -10.26
C LEU A 373 -7.74 10.84 -9.76
N LEU A 374 -7.32 9.64 -10.17
CA LEU A 374 -7.92 8.40 -9.68
C LEU A 374 -7.65 8.18 -8.20
N ASP A 375 -6.42 8.35 -7.72
CA ASP A 375 -6.08 8.18 -6.29
C ASP A 375 -6.83 9.18 -5.41
N THR A 376 -6.92 10.45 -5.83
CA THR A 376 -7.68 11.48 -5.09
C THR A 376 -9.18 11.16 -5.09
N LEU A 377 -9.73 10.67 -6.21
CA LEU A 377 -11.16 10.32 -6.32
C LEU A 377 -11.51 9.12 -5.45
N ILE A 378 -10.67 8.08 -5.48
CA ILE A 378 -10.76 6.90 -4.62
C ILE A 378 -10.74 7.33 -3.14
N GLN A 379 -9.73 8.10 -2.72
CA GLN A 379 -9.62 8.61 -1.35
C GLN A 379 -10.86 9.42 -0.90
N ARG A 380 -11.48 10.16 -1.83
CA ARG A 380 -12.60 11.07 -1.56
C ARG A 380 -13.96 10.37 -1.56
N LEU A 381 -14.08 9.21 -2.20
CA LEU A 381 -15.32 8.42 -2.30
C LEU A 381 -15.30 7.12 -1.48
N GLU A 382 -14.13 6.66 -1.03
CA GLU A 382 -14.02 5.53 -0.08
C GLU A 382 -14.84 5.80 1.20
N PRO A 383 -15.50 4.77 1.77
CA PRO A 383 -16.03 4.82 3.13
C PRO A 383 -14.93 5.23 4.12
N ARG A 384 -15.27 6.09 5.07
CA ARG A 384 -14.39 6.56 6.15
C ARG A 384 -14.64 5.80 7.45
#